data_AF-A0A2D7Z366-F1
#
_entry.id   AF-A0A2D7Z366-F1
#
_cell.length_a   1.000
_cell.length_b   1.000
_cell.length_c   1.000
_cell.angle_alpha   90.00
_cell.angle_beta   90.00
_cell.angle_gamma   90.00
#
_symmetry.space_group_name_H-M   'P 1'
#
loop_
_entity.id
_entity.type
_entity.pdbx_description
1 polymer ?
#
loop_
_entity_poly.entity_id
_entity_poly.type
_entity_poly.pdbx_seq_one_letter_code
_entity_poly.pdbx_strand_id
1 'polypeptide(L)'
;MDERQPMIGRLWSRLAATISGDGETDAPTGSRAYDPKRYRRLEDRAAGIRHALKSSTLTDRDRRGLENNLRNLELALRGMRALRGKTD
;
A
#
# COMPACT_ATOMS: atom_id res chain seq x y z
N MET A 1 -22.35 13.78 -31.14
CA MET A 1 -21.14 12.93 -31.29
C MET A 1 -19.97 13.89 -31.12
N ASP A 2 -19.07 13.81 -30.15
CA ASP A 2 -18.38 12.68 -29.51
C ASP A 2 -18.07 13.03 -28.04
N GLU A 3 -18.51 12.23 -27.07
CA GLU A 3 -17.97 12.23 -25.70
C GLU A 3 -16.87 11.17 -25.61
N ARG A 4 -15.64 11.53 -25.99
CA ARG A 4 -14.47 10.68 -25.75
C ARG A 4 -13.84 11.05 -24.41
N GLN A 5 -14.49 10.61 -23.34
CA GLN A 5 -13.92 10.55 -21.99
C GLN A 5 -12.67 9.64 -22.02
N PRO A 6 -11.47 10.10 -21.61
CA PRO A 6 -10.28 9.26 -21.61
C PRO A 6 -10.41 8.14 -20.56
N MET A 7 -10.40 6.88 -21.04
CA MET A 7 -10.54 5.65 -20.25
C MET A 7 -9.43 5.39 -19.21
N ILE A 8 -8.53 6.33 -18.96
CA ILE A 8 -7.48 6.21 -17.94
C ILE A 8 -8.04 6.49 -16.53
N GLY A 9 -9.08 7.32 -16.40
CA GLY A 9 -9.65 7.68 -15.09
C GLY A 9 -10.22 6.48 -14.31
N ARG A 10 -10.81 5.50 -15.01
CA ARG A 10 -11.42 4.32 -14.37
C ARG A 10 -10.41 3.35 -13.77
N LEU A 11 -9.19 3.27 -14.30
CA LEU A 11 -8.16 2.37 -13.78
C LEU A 11 -7.55 2.91 -12.48
N TRP A 12 -7.34 4.23 -12.41
CA TRP A 12 -6.89 4.91 -11.19
C TRP A 12 -7.96 4.90 -10.10
N SER A 13 -9.25 5.06 -10.44
CA SER A 13 -10.34 4.92 -9.47
C SER A 13 -10.44 3.52 -8.87
N ARG A 14 -10.10 2.47 -9.64
CA ARG A 14 -10.09 1.09 -9.14
C ARG A 14 -8.92 0.83 -8.19
N LEU A 15 -7.72 1.32 -8.50
CA LEU A 15 -6.56 1.28 -7.61
C LEU A 15 -6.79 2.12 -6.33
N ALA A 16 -7.38 3.31 -6.46
CA ALA A 16 -7.74 4.14 -5.31
C ALA A 16 -8.85 3.51 -4.45
N ALA A 17 -9.82 2.82 -5.05
CA ALA A 17 -10.84 2.06 -4.32
C ALA A 17 -10.25 0.84 -3.60
N THR A 18 -9.21 0.19 -4.13
CA THR A 18 -8.46 -0.85 -3.40
C THR A 18 -7.62 -0.26 -2.24
N ILE A 19 -7.24 1.02 -2.34
CA ILE A 19 -6.54 1.74 -1.25
C ILE A 19 -7.52 2.18 -0.16
N SER A 20 -8.78 2.51 -0.52
CA SER A 20 -9.79 3.05 0.39
C SER A 20 -10.86 2.05 0.87
N GLY A 21 -11.00 0.89 0.22
CA GLY A 21 -12.06 -0.09 0.46
C GLY A 21 -11.52 -1.41 0.99
N ASP A 22 -11.09 -1.39 2.24
CA ASP A 22 -11.16 -2.50 3.21
C ASP A 22 -10.66 -1.94 4.55
N GLY A 23 -11.35 -0.90 5.02
CA GLY A 23 -11.35 -0.53 6.42
C GLY A 23 -12.30 -1.45 7.16
N GLU A 24 -12.01 -2.75 7.15
CA GLU A 24 -12.35 -3.60 8.28
C GLU A 24 -11.73 -2.87 9.47
N THR A 25 -12.60 -2.32 10.32
CA THR A 25 -12.22 -1.62 11.53
C THR A 25 -11.41 -2.61 12.35
N ASP A 26 -10.08 -2.55 12.19
CA ASP A 26 -9.11 -3.11 13.13
C ASP A 26 -9.41 -2.41 14.45
N ALA A 27 -10.39 -2.95 15.19
CA ALA A 27 -10.57 -2.63 16.59
C ALA A 27 -9.18 -2.73 17.23
N PRO A 28 -8.76 -1.77 18.07
CA PRO A 28 -7.49 -1.82 18.75
C PRO A 28 -7.58 -2.91 19.82
N THR A 29 -7.62 -4.16 19.40
CA THR A 29 -7.42 -5.31 20.26
C THR A 29 -5.95 -5.26 20.61
N GLY A 30 -5.67 -5.00 21.88
CA GLY A 30 -4.35 -4.78 22.47
C GLY A 30 -3.39 -5.97 22.40
N SER A 31 -3.39 -6.73 21.31
CA SER A 31 -2.40 -7.73 21.02
C SER A 31 -1.24 -7.07 20.30
N ARG A 32 -0.14 -6.85 21.03
CA ARG A 32 1.20 -6.61 20.46
C ARG A 32 1.71 -7.81 19.65
N ALA A 33 0.92 -8.86 19.45
CA ALA A 33 1.33 -10.05 18.74
C ALA A 33 1.42 -9.82 17.23
N TYR A 34 2.36 -10.54 16.62
CA TYR A 34 2.56 -10.56 15.19
C TYR A 34 1.32 -11.12 14.45
N ASP A 35 0.78 -10.36 13.49
CA ASP A 35 -0.23 -10.83 12.56
C ASP A 35 0.40 -11.13 11.18
N PRO A 36 0.52 -12.41 10.78
CA PRO A 36 1.10 -12.79 9.50
C PRO A 36 0.26 -12.36 8.30
N LYS A 37 -1.07 -12.28 8.41
CA LYS A 37 -1.95 -11.85 7.29
C LYS A 37 -1.74 -10.36 7.03
N ARG A 38 -1.72 -9.55 8.09
CA ARG A 38 -1.42 -8.12 7.98
C ARG A 38 -0.01 -7.88 7.45
N TYR A 39 0.99 -8.64 7.90
CA TYR A 39 2.35 -8.56 7.38
C TYR A 39 2.41 -8.80 5.86
N ARG A 40 1.77 -9.88 5.39
CA ARG A 40 1.71 -10.21 3.95
C ARG A 40 1.02 -9.13 3.12
N ARG A 41 -0.11 -8.58 3.59
CA ARG A 41 -0.79 -7.45 2.91
C ARG A 41 0.12 -6.23 2.76
N LEU A 42 0.92 -5.92 3.78
CA LEU A 42 1.87 -4.81 3.73
C LEU A 42 3.03 -5.08 2.76
N GLU A 43 3.54 -6.32 2.70
CA GLU A 43 4.55 -6.73 1.71
C GLU A 43 4.02 -6.61 0.28
N ASP A 44 2.80 -7.10 0.01
CA ASP A 44 2.17 -7.04 -1.31
C ASP A 44 1.98 -5.58 -1.76
N ARG A 45 1.54 -4.69 -0.85
CA ARG A 45 1.43 -3.25 -1.12
C ARG A 45 2.79 -2.62 -1.43
N ALA A 46 3.83 -2.93 -0.66
CA ALA A 46 5.18 -2.42 -0.89
C ALA A 46 5.74 -2.88 -2.24
N ALA A 47 5.51 -4.15 -2.61
CA ALA A 47 5.90 -4.68 -3.91
C ALA A 47 5.19 -3.96 -5.07
N GLY A 48 3.88 -3.71 -4.93
CA GLY A 48 3.11 -2.94 -5.91
C GLY A 48 3.64 -1.52 -6.10
N ILE A 49 4.00 -0.83 -5.01
CA ILE A 49 4.59 0.53 -5.10
C ILE A 49 5.98 0.49 -5.75
N ARG A 50 6.84 -0.49 -5.41
CA ARG A 50 8.15 -0.65 -6.06
C ARG A 50 8.00 -0.90 -7.56
N HIS A 51 6.98 -1.66 -7.96
CA HIS A 51 6.67 -1.85 -9.37
C HIS A 51 6.20 -0.54 -10.03
N ALA A 52 5.29 0.19 -9.40
CA ALA A 52 4.81 1.48 -9.90
C ALA A 52 5.93 2.52 -10.06
N LEU A 53 6.87 2.58 -9.11
CA LEU A 53 8.02 3.49 -9.15
C LEU A 53 8.98 3.24 -10.32
N LYS A 54 8.98 2.03 -10.90
CA LYS A 54 9.75 1.72 -12.11
C LYS A 54 9.09 2.26 -13.39
N SER A 55 7.85 2.72 -13.32
CA SER A 55 7.16 3.31 -14.47
C SER A 55 7.74 4.68 -14.83
N SER A 56 8.02 4.89 -16.12
CA SER A 56 8.52 6.16 -16.66
C SER A 56 7.47 7.25 -16.76
N THR A 57 6.19 6.95 -16.48
CA THR A 57 5.06 7.87 -16.67
C THR A 57 4.67 8.67 -15.43
N LEU A 58 5.38 8.49 -14.31
CA LEU A 58 5.05 9.18 -13.06
C LEU A 58 5.54 10.62 -13.08
N THR A 59 4.69 11.55 -12.62
CA THR A 59 5.14 12.91 -12.31
C THR A 59 6.07 12.89 -11.10
N ASP A 60 6.94 13.90 -10.96
CA ASP A 60 7.82 14.01 -9.80
C ASP A 60 7.06 14.08 -8.48
N ARG A 61 5.85 14.67 -8.49
CA ARG A 61 4.98 14.72 -7.31
C ARG A 61 4.49 13.32 -6.93
N ASP A 62 4.00 12.55 -7.90
CA ASP A 62 3.48 11.21 -7.67
C ASP A 62 4.60 10.25 -7.26
N ARG A 63 5.77 10.38 -7.89
CA ARG A 63 6.97 9.62 -7.52
C ARG A 63 7.33 9.86 -6.05
N ARG A 64 7.46 11.12 -5.62
CA ARG A 64 7.73 11.45 -4.21
C ARG A 64 6.65 10.93 -3.26
N GLY A 65 5.38 10.98 -3.67
CA GLY A 65 4.27 10.41 -2.89
C GLY A 65 4.42 8.90 -2.70
N LEU A 66 4.73 8.18 -3.77
CA LEU A 66 4.97 6.74 -3.75
C LEU A 66 6.21 6.36 -2.94
N GLU A 67 7.31 7.11 -3.06
CA GLU A 67 8.52 6.91 -2.27
C GLU A 67 8.25 7.09 -0.76
N ASN A 68 7.51 8.13 -0.37
CA ASN A 68 7.13 8.35 1.01
C ASN A 68 6.24 7.23 1.55
N ASN A 69 5.26 6.78 0.76
CA ASN A 69 4.41 5.65 1.13
C ASN A 69 5.21 4.35 1.26
N LEU A 70 6.14 4.08 0.33
CA LEU A 70 7.02 2.92 0.40
C LEU A 70 7.85 2.93 1.69
N ARG A 71 8.45 4.07 2.02
CA ARG A 71 9.25 4.23 3.25
C ARG A 71 8.42 3.94 4.50
N ASN A 72 7.18 4.42 4.57
CA ASN A 72 6.28 4.15 5.70
C ASN A 72 5.92 2.66 5.82
N LEU A 73 5.67 1.99 4.69
CA LEU A 73 5.40 0.55 4.67
C LEU A 73 6.62 -0.26 5.11
N GLU A 74 7.82 0.11 4.67
CA GLU A 74 9.06 -0.55 5.07
C GLU A 74 9.33 -0.40 6.58
N LEU A 75 9.03 0.77 7.15
CA LEU A 75 9.10 0.99 8.60
C LEU A 75 8.09 0.10 9.35
N ALA A 76 6.85 0.01 8.86
CA ALA A 76 5.83 -0.85 9.46
C ALA A 76 6.23 -2.33 9.41
N LEU A 77 6.70 -2.81 8.24
CA LEU A 77 7.19 -4.18 8.06
C LEU A 77 8.37 -4.49 8.97
N ARG A 78 9.32 -3.55 9.14
CA ARG A 78 10.45 -3.71 10.08
C ARG A 78 9.95 -3.82 11.52
N GLY A 79 8.98 -3.00 11.92
CA GLY A 79 8.35 -3.08 13.24
C GLY A 79 7.67 -4.44 13.47
N MET A 80 6.91 -4.92 12.50
CA MET A 80 6.24 -6.23 12.60
C MET A 80 7.23 -7.40 12.62
N ARG A 81 8.33 -7.34 11.85
CA ARG A 81 9.39 -8.35 11.88
C ARG A 81 10.09 -8.41 13.24
N ALA A 82 10.28 -7.26 13.90
CA ALA A 82 10.82 -7.20 15.25
C ALA A 82 9.87 -7.80 16.30
N LEU A 83 8.56 -7.74 16.09
CA LEU A 83 7.56 -8.41 16.94
C LEU A 83 7.56 -9.92 16.72
N ARG A 84 7.69 -10.38 15.46
CA ARG A 84 7.82 -11.82 15.14
C ARG A 84 8.95 -12.49 15.91
N GLY A 85 10.15 -11.90 15.92
CA GLY A 85 11.32 -12.46 16.62
C GLY A 85 11.28 -12.37 18.15
N LYS A 86 10.24 -11.77 18.75
CA LYS A 86 10.00 -11.76 20.20
C LYS A 86 8.92 -12.77 20.62
N THR A 87 8.31 -13.45 19.66
CA THR A 87 7.20 -14.40 19.88
C THR A 87 7.65 -15.86 19.76
N ASP A 88 8.87 -16.09 19.25
CA ASP A 88 9.60 -17.37 19.31
C ASP A 88 10.44 -17.43 20.61
#